data_AF-A0A4Y8LEQ5-F1
#
_entry.id   AF-A0A4Y8LEQ5-F1
#
_cell.length_a   1.000
_cell.length_b   1.000
_cell.length_c   1.000
_cell.angle_alpha   90.00
_cell.angle_beta   90.00
_cell.angle_gamma   90.00
#
_symmetry.space_group_name_H-M   'P 1'
#
loop_
_entity.id
_entity.type
_entity.pdbx_description
1 polymer ?
#
loop_
_entity_poly.entity_id
_entity_poly.type
_entity_poly.pdbx_seq_one_letter_code
_entity_poly.pdbx_strand_id
1 'polypeptide(L)'
;MTEMVAGLEEMYILIYCFLILWINIDYLRDHANIKKGLNEIYSEDELLFNPHDISIATMGLAFNFFRRWLIYLLAVIMTESMMVLMISIVLFIVSLYDILFNYTLEKLRKANIGLYVIIADVIYISIFVIYIFLRM
;
A
#
# COMPACT_ATOMS: atom_id res chain seq x y z
N MET A 1 31.25 -8.08 -12.73
CA MET A 1 30.60 -6.76 -12.86
C MET A 1 29.09 -6.89 -12.79
N THR A 2 28.48 -7.77 -13.58
CA THR A 2 27.03 -8.08 -13.56
C THR A 2 26.52 -8.57 -12.21
N GLU A 3 27.25 -9.45 -11.52
CA GLU A 3 26.87 -9.94 -10.17
C GLU A 3 26.92 -8.84 -9.08
N MET A 4 27.88 -7.91 -9.19
CA MET A 4 28.02 -6.80 -8.24
C MET A 4 26.91 -5.75 -8.44
N VAL A 5 26.44 -5.57 -9.69
CA VAL A 5 25.29 -4.71 -10.01
C VAL A 5 23.99 -5.37 -9.52
N ALA A 6 23.81 -6.68 -9.73
CA ALA A 6 22.65 -7.43 -9.26
C ALA A 6 22.50 -7.38 -7.72
N GLY A 7 23.59 -7.53 -6.97
CA GLY A 7 23.55 -7.43 -5.50
C GLY A 7 23.19 -6.03 -4.98
N LEU A 8 23.50 -4.97 -5.73
CA LEU A 8 23.08 -3.60 -5.39
C LEU A 8 21.60 -3.38 -5.68
N GLU A 9 21.07 -3.93 -6.76
CA GLU A 9 19.64 -3.87 -7.11
C GLU A 9 18.76 -4.50 -6.03
N GLU A 10 19.11 -5.71 -5.56
CA GLU A 10 18.39 -6.39 -4.49
C GLU A 10 18.44 -5.61 -3.18
N MET A 11 19.57 -4.99 -2.86
CA MET A 11 19.71 -4.13 -1.68
C MET A 11 18.80 -2.90 -1.75
N TYR A 12 18.67 -2.24 -2.90
CA TYR A 12 17.74 -1.12 -3.06
C TYR A 12 16.28 -1.55 -2.91
N ILE A 13 15.92 -2.72 -3.44
CA ILE A 13 14.57 -3.29 -3.28
C ILE A 13 14.28 -3.60 -1.81
N LEU A 14 15.24 -4.17 -1.08
CA LEU A 14 15.11 -4.41 0.36
C LEU A 14 14.91 -3.12 1.16
N ILE A 15 15.74 -2.11 0.91
CA ILE A 15 15.61 -0.79 1.57
C ILE A 15 14.22 -0.21 1.32
N TYR A 16 13.76 -0.25 0.07
CA TYR A 16 12.43 0.20 -0.29
C TYR A 16 11.33 -0.59 0.43
N CYS A 17 11.42 -1.92 0.48
CA CYS A 17 10.46 -2.76 1.21
C CYS A 17 10.42 -2.42 2.72
N PHE A 18 11.58 -2.18 3.34
CA PHE A 18 11.64 -1.78 4.75
C PHE A 18 11.02 -0.42 5.01
N LEU A 19 11.25 0.57 4.12
CA LEU A 19 10.61 1.88 4.22
C LEU A 19 9.08 1.75 4.16
N ILE A 20 8.55 0.92 3.24
CA ILE A 20 7.11 0.72 3.13
C ILE A 20 6.55 -0.07 4.32
N LEU A 21 7.25 -1.11 4.79
CA LEU A 21 6.86 -1.84 6.00
C LEU A 21 6.80 -0.90 7.22
N TRP A 22 7.81 -0.04 7.39
CA TRP A 22 7.82 0.95 8.47
C TRP A 22 6.57 1.83 8.41
N ILE A 23 6.27 2.42 7.24
CA ILE A 23 5.09 3.27 7.04
C ILE A 23 3.79 2.50 7.32
N ASN A 24 3.68 1.25 6.86
CA ASN A 24 2.48 0.44 7.05
C ASN A 24 2.26 0.04 8.52
N ILE A 25 3.34 -0.34 9.23
CA ILE A 25 3.28 -0.68 10.65
C ILE A 25 2.94 0.55 11.49
N ASP A 26 3.52 1.70 11.16
CA ASP A 26 3.23 2.97 11.83
C ASP A 26 1.75 3.35 11.68
N TYR A 27 1.22 3.23 10.47
CA TYR A 27 -0.21 3.43 10.22
C TYR A 27 -1.09 2.46 11.02
N LEU A 28 -0.72 1.18 11.12
CA LEU A 28 -1.48 0.20 11.90
C LEU A 28 -1.49 0.53 13.39
N ARG A 29 -0.36 1.01 13.92
CA ARG A 29 -0.22 1.43 15.32
C ARG A 29 -1.07 2.65 15.62
N ASP A 30 -1.06 3.65 14.74
CA ASP A 30 -1.77 4.92 14.97
C ASP A 30 -3.20 4.95 14.43
N HIS A 31 -3.68 3.86 13.84
CA HIS A 31 -5.01 3.79 13.25
C HIS A 31 -6.13 4.22 14.22
N ALA A 32 -6.04 3.83 15.49
CA ALA A 32 -7.05 4.21 16.50
C ALA A 32 -7.08 5.73 16.75
N ASN A 33 -5.92 6.40 16.73
CA ASN A 33 -5.81 7.84 16.92
C ASN A 33 -6.26 8.60 15.66
N ILE A 34 -5.90 8.10 14.48
CA ILE A 34 -6.35 8.64 13.19
C ILE A 34 -7.87 8.57 13.10
N LYS A 35 -8.48 7.44 13.47
CA LYS A 35 -9.94 7.28 13.44
C LYS A 35 -10.67 8.20 14.44
N LYS A 36 -10.06 8.46 15.60
CA LYS A 36 -10.60 9.43 16.58
C LYS A 36 -10.53 10.87 16.04
N GLY A 37 -9.39 11.29 15.49
CA GLY A 37 -9.25 12.62 14.88
C GLY A 37 -10.23 12.85 13.72
N LEU A 38 -10.46 11.85 12.86
CA LEU A 38 -11.47 11.93 11.80
C LEU A 38 -12.91 12.08 12.33
N ASN A 39 -13.21 11.54 13.50
CA ASN A 39 -14.54 11.68 14.12
C ASN A 39 -14.74 13.07 14.73
N GLU A 40 -13.67 13.71 15.19
CA GLU A 40 -13.71 15.04 15.84
C GLU A 40 -13.79 16.19 14.81
N ILE A 41 -13.15 16.05 13.64
CA ILE A 41 -13.13 17.11 12.61
C ILE A 41 -14.52 17.34 11.97
N TYR A 42 -15.37 16.30 11.90
CA TYR A 42 -16.65 16.36 11.17
C TYR A 42 -17.86 16.80 12.01
N SER A 43 -17.70 17.03 13.33
CA SER A 43 -18.80 17.55 14.14
C SER A 43 -19.06 19.04 13.94
N GLU A 44 -18.14 19.79 13.32
CA GLU A 44 -18.27 21.25 13.19
C GLU A 44 -18.14 21.81 11.76
N ASP A 45 -17.53 21.11 10.80
CA ASP A 45 -17.45 21.61 9.41
C ASP A 45 -17.69 20.52 8.37
N GLU A 46 -18.72 20.72 7.53
CA GLU A 46 -18.88 19.99 6.27
C GLU A 46 -17.69 20.32 5.35
N LEU A 47 -16.65 19.50 5.42
CA LEU A 47 -15.56 19.53 4.45
C LEU A 47 -16.13 19.25 3.05
N LEU A 48 -16.38 20.35 2.32
CA LEU A 48 -16.66 20.46 0.89
C LEU A 48 -15.46 19.97 0.04
N PHE A 49 -14.91 18.79 0.34
CA PHE A 49 -13.98 18.13 -0.57
C PHE A 49 -14.81 17.53 -1.69
N ASN A 50 -14.94 18.26 -2.80
CA ASN A 50 -15.63 17.78 -3.98
C ASN A 50 -14.86 16.57 -4.55
N PRO A 51 -15.37 15.33 -4.41
CA PRO A 51 -14.64 14.10 -4.76
C PRO A 51 -14.43 13.91 -6.27
N HIS A 52 -14.88 14.87 -7.08
CA HIS A 52 -14.84 14.85 -8.54
C HIS A 52 -13.66 15.59 -9.17
N ASP A 53 -12.76 16.17 -8.35
CA ASP A 53 -11.51 16.68 -8.89
C ASP A 53 -10.59 15.51 -9.26
N ILE A 54 -10.52 15.23 -10.56
CA ILE A 54 -9.65 14.23 -11.20
C ILE A 54 -8.22 14.32 -10.67
N SER A 55 -7.74 15.52 -10.34
CA SER A 55 -6.43 15.77 -9.75
C SER A 55 -6.20 15.03 -8.43
N ILE A 56 -7.21 15.02 -7.54
CA ILE A 56 -7.10 14.36 -6.23
C ILE A 56 -7.08 12.85 -6.39
N ALA A 57 -7.96 12.30 -7.24
CA ALA A 57 -7.98 10.87 -7.55
C ALA A 57 -6.66 10.42 -8.20
N THR A 58 -6.11 11.22 -9.12
CA THR A 58 -4.83 10.94 -9.79
C THR A 58 -3.67 10.94 -8.80
N MET A 59 -3.65 11.89 -7.85
CA MET A 59 -2.65 11.93 -6.79
C MET A 59 -2.76 10.71 -5.86
N GLY A 60 -3.98 10.30 -5.51
CA GLY A 60 -4.23 9.09 -4.72
C GLY A 60 -3.77 7.80 -5.42
N LEU A 61 -3.99 7.70 -6.74
CA LEU A 61 -3.51 6.59 -7.57
C LEU A 61 -1.98 6.57 -7.64
N ALA A 62 -1.34 7.72 -7.93
CA ALA A 62 0.11 7.82 -7.99
C ALA A 62 0.76 7.44 -6.65
N PHE A 63 0.21 7.93 -5.54
CA PHE A 63 0.72 7.58 -4.21
C PHE A 63 0.58 6.08 -3.92
N ASN A 64 -0.55 5.45 -4.23
CA ASN A 64 -0.71 4.01 -4.06
C ASN A 64 0.18 3.18 -5.00
N PHE A 65 0.45 3.68 -6.20
CA PHE A 65 1.41 3.05 -7.10
C PHE A 65 2.79 2.96 -6.44
N PHE A 66 3.33 4.09 -5.98
CA PHE A 66 4.65 4.13 -5.33
C PHE A 66 4.68 3.53 -3.94
N ARG A 67 3.53 3.34 -3.27
CA ARG A 67 3.49 2.75 -1.94
C ARG A 67 3.25 1.24 -1.95
N ARG A 68 2.42 0.73 -2.85
CA ARG A 68 1.93 -0.67 -2.82
C ARG A 68 2.16 -1.40 -4.13
N TRP A 69 1.66 -0.86 -5.24
CA TRP A 69 1.60 -1.62 -6.50
C TRP A 69 2.98 -1.87 -7.10
N LEU A 70 3.92 -0.97 -6.87
CA LEU A 70 5.32 -1.19 -7.26
C LEU A 70 5.89 -2.46 -6.59
N ILE A 71 5.57 -2.71 -5.31
CA ILE A 71 6.04 -3.93 -4.63
C ILE A 71 5.40 -5.17 -5.23
N TYR A 72 4.10 -5.12 -5.57
CA TYR A 72 3.44 -6.26 -6.20
C TYR A 72 4.10 -6.61 -7.54
N LEU A 73 4.40 -5.59 -8.36
CA LEU A 73 5.09 -5.77 -9.64
C LEU A 73 6.51 -6.35 -9.43
N LEU A 74 7.29 -5.78 -8.51
CA LEU A 74 8.62 -6.28 -8.19
C LEU A 74 8.58 -7.73 -7.71
N ALA A 75 7.63 -8.07 -6.85
CA ALA A 75 7.46 -9.42 -6.35
C ALA A 75 7.11 -10.42 -7.45
N VAL A 76 6.21 -10.07 -8.37
CA VAL A 76 5.89 -10.91 -9.53
C VAL A 76 7.10 -11.11 -10.43
N ILE A 77 7.82 -10.04 -10.76
CA ILE A 77 8.99 -10.10 -11.65
C ILE A 77 10.12 -10.93 -11.02
N MET A 78 10.37 -10.77 -9.72
CA MET A 78 11.49 -11.45 -9.05
C MET A 78 11.20 -12.90 -8.65
N THR A 79 9.92 -13.25 -8.40
CA THR A 79 9.54 -14.61 -8.00
C THR A 79 9.14 -15.48 -9.19
N GLU A 80 8.69 -14.86 -10.30
CA GLU A 80 8.14 -15.54 -11.48
C GLU A 80 7.02 -16.54 -11.14
N SER A 81 6.41 -16.40 -9.96
CA SER A 81 5.46 -17.36 -9.41
C SER A 81 4.04 -17.02 -9.80
N MET A 82 3.34 -17.96 -10.43
CA MET A 82 1.93 -17.82 -10.78
C MET A 82 1.05 -17.55 -9.56
N MET A 83 1.40 -18.09 -8.40
CA MET A 83 0.68 -17.83 -7.15
C MET A 83 0.85 -16.38 -6.69
N VAL A 84 2.07 -15.85 -6.74
CA VAL A 84 2.38 -14.46 -6.38
C VAL A 84 1.67 -13.49 -7.33
N LEU A 85 1.62 -13.82 -8.62
CA LEU A 85 0.84 -13.07 -9.62
C LEU A 85 -0.65 -13.02 -9.27
N MET A 86 -1.28 -14.16 -8.98
CA MET A 86 -2.71 -14.18 -8.64
C MET A 86 -3.01 -13.33 -7.39
N ILE A 87 -2.20 -13.45 -6.34
CA ILE A 87 -2.35 -12.66 -5.11
C ILE A 87 -2.18 -11.16 -5.42
N SER A 88 -1.17 -10.80 -6.21
CA SER A 88 -0.88 -9.42 -6.60
C SER A 88 -2.04 -8.78 -7.37
N ILE A 89 -2.66 -9.52 -8.29
CA ILE A 89 -3.83 -9.05 -9.04
C ILE A 89 -5.01 -8.78 -8.10
N VAL A 90 -5.27 -9.69 -7.17
CA VAL A 90 -6.36 -9.52 -6.19
C VAL A 90 -6.11 -8.28 -5.32
N LEU A 91 -4.90 -8.12 -4.77
CA LEU A 91 -4.54 -6.96 -3.96
C LEU A 91 -4.63 -5.65 -4.75
N PHE A 92 -4.17 -5.66 -6.00
CA PHE A 92 -4.28 -4.51 -6.90
C PHE A 92 -5.75 -4.12 -7.14
N ILE A 93 -6.63 -5.07 -7.47
CA ILE A 93 -8.05 -4.80 -7.73
C ILE A 93 -8.73 -4.23 -6.48
N VAL A 94 -8.49 -4.83 -5.31
CA VAL A 94 -9.07 -4.35 -4.04
C VAL A 94 -8.57 -2.94 -3.72
N SER A 95 -7.27 -2.69 -3.90
CA SER A 95 -6.67 -1.36 -3.69
C SER A 95 -7.21 -0.32 -4.67
N LEU A 96 -7.37 -0.68 -5.95
CA LEU A 96 -7.92 0.20 -6.97
C LEU A 96 -9.38 0.55 -6.68
N TYR A 97 -10.18 -0.44 -6.28
CA TYR A 97 -11.57 -0.21 -5.89
C TYR A 97 -11.68 0.75 -4.70
N ASP A 98 -10.83 0.58 -3.68
CA ASP A 98 -10.82 1.45 -2.51
C ASP A 98 -10.51 2.91 -2.88
N ILE A 99 -9.54 3.13 -3.77
CA ILE A 99 -9.18 4.48 -4.24
C ILE A 99 -10.31 5.10 -5.06
N LEU A 100 -10.92 4.35 -5.98
CA LEU A 100 -11.91 4.91 -6.90
C LEU A 100 -13.29 5.14 -6.24
N PHE A 101 -13.67 4.32 -5.26
CA PHE A 101 -15.05 4.30 -4.74
C PHE A 101 -15.19 4.65 -3.25
N ASN A 102 -14.10 4.62 -2.47
CA ASN A 102 -14.10 4.93 -1.03
C ASN A 102 -13.34 6.22 -0.67
N TYR A 103 -13.04 7.10 -1.63
CA TYR A 103 -12.29 8.34 -1.39
C TYR A 103 -13.00 9.36 -0.47
N THR A 104 -14.32 9.24 -0.27
CA THR A 104 -15.07 10.07 0.67
C THR A 104 -14.71 9.76 2.13
N LEU A 105 -14.35 10.79 2.90
CA LEU A 105 -14.04 10.74 4.34
C LEU A 105 -15.08 9.94 5.15
N GLU A 106 -16.35 10.05 4.76
CA GLU A 106 -17.46 9.35 5.41
C GLU A 106 -17.41 7.82 5.26
N LYS A 107 -16.90 7.32 4.12
CA LYS A 107 -16.69 5.89 3.87
C LYS A 107 -15.39 5.40 4.51
N LEU A 108 -14.32 6.20 4.51
CA LEU A 108 -13.07 5.92 5.23
C LEU A 108 -13.31 5.70 6.74
N ARG A 109 -14.27 6.40 7.34
CA ARG A 109 -14.68 6.20 8.74
C ARG A 109 -15.36 4.84 9.00
N LYS A 110 -16.22 4.39 8.07
CA LYS A 110 -17.01 3.14 8.21
C LYS A 110 -16.27 1.91 7.69
N ALA A 111 -15.38 2.07 6.71
CA ALA A 111 -14.73 0.96 6.04
C ALA A 111 -13.44 0.56 6.76
N ASN A 112 -13.46 -0.61 7.41
CA ASN A 112 -12.23 -1.28 7.85
C ASN A 112 -11.43 -1.87 6.67
N ILE A 113 -11.88 -1.67 5.42
CA ILE A 113 -11.27 -2.23 4.21
C ILE A 113 -9.83 -1.74 4.07
N GLY A 114 -9.57 -0.43 4.24
CA GLY A 114 -8.22 0.12 4.18
C GLY A 114 -7.25 -0.53 5.17
N LEU A 115 -7.73 -0.85 6.38
CA LEU A 115 -6.95 -1.60 7.37
C LEU A 115 -6.62 -3.02 6.91
N TYR A 116 -7.61 -3.76 6.43
CA TYR A 116 -7.40 -5.14 5.96
C TYR A 116 -6.39 -5.20 4.82
N VAL A 117 -6.44 -4.25 3.88
CA VAL A 117 -5.46 -4.17 2.79
C VAL A 117 -4.07 -3.85 3.33
N ILE A 118 -3.94 -2.96 4.33
CA ILE A 118 -2.63 -2.66 4.94
C ILE A 118 -2.06 -3.86 5.69
N ILE A 119 -2.89 -4.62 6.42
CA ILE A 119 -2.45 -5.87 7.06
C ILE A 119 -1.98 -6.88 6.01
N ALA A 120 -2.76 -7.04 4.93
CA ALA A 120 -2.39 -7.91 3.83
C ALA A 120 -1.06 -7.48 3.18
N ASP A 121 -0.83 -6.18 3.01
CA ASP A 121 0.43 -5.65 2.51
C ASP A 121 1.59 -5.92 3.44
N VAL A 122 1.43 -5.71 4.75
CA VAL A 122 2.50 -6.01 5.72
C VAL A 122 2.90 -7.48 5.63
N ILE A 123 1.93 -8.39 5.58
CA ILE A 123 2.20 -9.83 5.46
C ILE A 123 2.88 -10.13 4.11
N TYR A 124 2.33 -9.62 3.02
CA TYR A 124 2.85 -9.83 1.67
C TYR A 124 4.29 -9.35 1.52
N ILE A 125 4.57 -8.11 1.94
CA ILE A 125 5.90 -7.51 1.86
C ILE A 125 6.87 -8.24 2.78
N SER A 126 6.45 -8.66 3.99
CA SER A 126 7.31 -9.42 4.90
C SER A 126 7.72 -10.76 4.30
N ILE A 127 6.78 -11.50 3.69
CA ILE A 127 7.08 -12.75 2.99
C ILE A 127 8.04 -12.50 1.82
N PHE A 128 7.80 -11.42 1.05
CA PHE A 128 8.66 -11.07 -0.08
C PHE A 128 10.09 -10.69 0.35
N VAL A 129 10.24 -9.94 1.45
CA VAL A 129 11.55 -9.62 2.05
C VAL A 129 12.28 -10.90 2.48
N ILE A 130 11.58 -11.82 3.16
CA ILE A 130 12.16 -13.13 3.54
C ILE A 130 12.60 -13.91 2.30
N TYR A 131 11.78 -13.90 1.23
CA TYR A 131 12.16 -14.53 -0.04
C TYR A 131 13.44 -13.93 -0.63
N ILE A 132 13.58 -12.60 -0.65
CA ILE A 132 14.82 -11.96 -1.14
C ILE A 132 16.02 -12.37 -0.30
N PHE A 133 15.91 -12.39 1.03
CA PHE A 133 17.00 -12.84 1.92
C PHE A 133 17.40 -14.30 1.70
N LEU A 134 16.47 -15.19 1.36
CA LEU A 134 16.76 -16.60 1.08
C LEU A 134 17.38 -16.82 -0.30
N ARG A 135 17.16 -15.87 -1.22
CA ARG A 135 17.68 -15.92 -2.59
C ARG A 135 19.10 -15.37 -2.69
N MET A 136 19.43 -14.36 -1.87
CA MET A 136 20.74 -13.71 -1.79
C MET A 136 21.81 -14.65 -1.24
#